data_AF-A0A6M1YZ33-F1
#
_entry.id   AF-A0A6M1YZ33-F1
#
_cell.length_a   1.000
_cell.length_b   1.000
_cell.length_c   1.000
_cell.angle_alpha   90.00
_cell.angle_beta   90.00
_cell.angle_gamma   90.00
#
_symmetry.space_group_name_H-M   'P 1'
#
loop_
_entity.id
_entity.type
_entity.pdbx_description
1 polymer ?
#
loop_
_entity_poly.entity_id
_entity_poly.type
_entity_poly.pdbx_seq_one_letter_code
_entity_poly.pdbx_strand_id
1 'polypeptide(L)'
;MAKLYFRYGTVSSAKTLNLLAVAHNYRKQGKKVILIKPELDDRFGKEKIKSRAGLEKSADLLVQPDTTLDLKLFHNVNCILVDEAQFLSEYVINQLREITVILHIPVLCYGLRADFKSRLFEASKRLMEIADTIEEIKCTCNFCNKKS
;
A
#
# COMPACT_ATOMS: atom_id res chain seq x y z
N MET A 1 14.37 -3.20 13.99
CA MET A 1 13.77 -1.89 13.63
C MET A 1 12.62 -2.12 12.68
N ALA A 2 11.49 -1.45 12.86
CA ALA A 2 10.42 -1.48 11.86
C ALA A 2 10.89 -0.83 10.56
N LYS A 3 10.29 -1.23 9.44
CA LYS A 3 10.68 -0.79 8.10
C LYS A 3 9.47 -0.31 7.31
N LEU A 4 9.73 0.68 6.47
CA LEU A 4 8.83 1.13 5.42
C LEU A 4 9.17 0.39 4.12
N TYR A 5 8.21 -0.37 3.60
CA TYR A 5 8.36 -1.15 2.38
C TYR A 5 7.58 -0.49 1.25
N PHE A 6 8.21 -0.35 0.08
CA PHE A 6 7.51 0.00 -1.15
C PHE A 6 7.51 -1.19 -2.12
N ARG A 7 6.33 -1.79 -2.29
CA ARG A 7 6.07 -2.91 -3.19
C ARG A 7 5.36 -2.40 -4.44
N TYR A 8 6.11 -2.18 -5.51
CA TYR A 8 5.55 -1.67 -6.75
C TYR A 8 5.39 -2.76 -7.81
N GLY A 9 4.51 -2.55 -8.77
CA GLY A 9 4.37 -3.43 -9.92
C GLY A 9 3.37 -2.88 -10.94
N THR A 10 3.25 -3.50 -12.09
CA THR A 10 2.34 -3.07 -13.17
C THR A 10 0.87 -3.28 -12.81
N VAL A 11 -0.04 -2.63 -13.53
CA VAL A 11 -1.47 -2.95 -13.42
C VAL A 11 -1.65 -4.44 -13.70
N SER A 12 -2.40 -5.16 -12.85
CA SER A 12 -2.57 -6.63 -12.83
C SER A 12 -1.47 -7.44 -12.13
N SER A 13 -0.42 -6.82 -11.58
CA SER A 13 0.69 -7.53 -10.91
C SER A 13 0.37 -8.12 -9.52
N ALA A 14 -0.87 -8.53 -9.26
CA ALA A 14 -1.29 -9.18 -8.00
C ALA A 14 -0.92 -8.41 -6.71
N LYS A 15 -0.77 -7.07 -6.76
CA LYS A 15 -0.44 -6.23 -5.58
C LYS A 15 -1.47 -6.38 -4.46
N THR A 16 -2.73 -6.12 -4.77
CA THR A 16 -3.85 -6.25 -3.83
C THR A 16 -3.98 -7.68 -3.29
N LEU A 17 -3.70 -8.70 -4.12
CA LEU A 17 -3.69 -10.09 -3.65
C LEU A 17 -2.59 -10.34 -2.61
N ASN A 18 -1.37 -9.88 -2.87
CA ASN A 18 -0.26 -9.97 -1.91
C ASN A 18 -0.59 -9.22 -0.61
N LEU A 19 -1.13 -8.01 -0.71
CA LEU A 19 -1.58 -7.21 0.44
C LEU A 19 -2.60 -7.99 1.29
N LEU A 20 -3.64 -8.55 0.66
CA LEU A 20 -4.67 -9.31 1.37
C LEU A 20 -4.12 -10.61 2.00
N ALA A 21 -3.18 -11.29 1.33
CA ALA A 21 -2.52 -12.46 1.89
C ALA A 21 -1.68 -12.12 3.14
N VAL A 22 -0.93 -11.01 3.10
CA VAL A 22 -0.20 -10.51 4.28
C VAL A 22 -1.17 -10.16 5.40
N ALA A 23 -2.26 -9.44 5.10
CA ALA A 23 -3.28 -9.08 6.08
C ALA A 23 -3.92 -10.31 6.75
N HIS A 24 -4.20 -11.35 5.96
CA HIS A 24 -4.74 -12.62 6.45
C HIS A 24 -3.76 -13.32 7.39
N ASN A 25 -2.48 -13.40 7.03
CA ASN A 25 -1.46 -14.07 7.83
C ASN A 25 -1.25 -13.42 9.20
N TYR A 26 -1.23 -12.09 9.26
CA TYR A 26 -1.17 -11.37 10.53
C TYR A 26 -2.41 -11.63 11.39
N ARG A 27 -3.61 -11.51 10.80
CA ARG A 27 -4.86 -11.74 11.54
C ARG A 27 -4.98 -13.18 12.06
N LYS A 28 -4.49 -14.18 11.31
CA LYS A 28 -4.42 -15.58 11.77
C LYS A 28 -3.53 -15.77 13.00
N GLN A 29 -2.52 -14.91 13.18
CA GLN A 29 -1.66 -14.88 14.37
C GLN A 29 -2.25 -14.04 15.52
N GLY A 30 -3.50 -13.59 15.41
CA GLY A 30 -4.12 -12.69 16.41
C GLY A 30 -3.58 -11.25 16.37
N LYS A 31 -2.80 -10.89 15.34
CA LYS A 31 -2.20 -9.55 15.21
C LYS A 31 -3.17 -8.57 14.57
N LYS A 32 -3.19 -7.34 15.08
CA LYS A 32 -4.00 -6.24 14.55
C LYS A 32 -3.31 -5.63 13.33
N VAL A 33 -4.06 -5.46 12.24
CA VAL A 33 -3.61 -4.85 10.98
C VAL A 33 -4.57 -3.75 10.60
N ILE A 34 -4.05 -2.64 10.10
CA ILE A 34 -4.85 -1.57 9.50
C ILE A 34 -4.61 -1.56 7.99
N LEU A 35 -5.69 -1.61 7.22
CA LEU A 35 -5.71 -1.45 5.77
C LEU A 35 -6.07 -0.01 5.41
N ILE A 36 -5.17 0.67 4.71
CA ILE A 36 -5.35 2.04 4.23
C ILE A 36 -5.58 2.02 2.72
N LYS A 37 -6.49 2.85 2.24
CA LYS A 37 -6.76 3.08 0.81
C LYS A 37 -6.96 4.57 0.54
N PRO A 38 -6.46 5.13 -0.57
CA PRO A 38 -6.81 6.49 -0.99
C PRO A 38 -8.31 6.60 -1.29
N GLU A 39 -8.97 7.68 -0.88
CA GLU A 39 -10.40 7.89 -1.18
C GLU A 39 -10.65 8.03 -2.70
N LEU A 40 -9.68 8.58 -3.42
CA LEU A 40 -9.71 8.73 -4.89
C LEU A 40 -9.85 7.40 -5.64
N ASP A 41 -9.55 6.26 -5.02
CA ASP A 41 -9.68 4.96 -5.65
C ASP A 41 -11.10 4.37 -5.52
N ASP A 42 -11.97 4.73 -6.46
CA ASP A 42 -13.37 4.31 -6.52
C ASP A 42 -13.63 3.06 -7.41
N ARG A 43 -12.59 2.49 -8.03
CA ARG A 43 -12.68 1.44 -9.06
C ARG A 43 -13.49 0.20 -8.67
N PHE A 44 -13.68 -0.06 -7.37
CA PHE A 44 -14.46 -1.19 -6.85
C PHE A 44 -15.38 -0.80 -5.68
N GLY A 45 -15.76 0.48 -5.58
CA GLY A 45 -16.53 1.06 -4.46
C GLY A 45 -15.63 1.73 -3.42
N LYS A 46 -16.11 2.84 -2.84
CA LYS A 46 -15.33 3.73 -1.95
C LYS A 46 -14.62 2.99 -0.81
N GLU A 47 -15.27 2.01 -0.18
CA GLU A 47 -14.76 1.37 1.05
C GLU A 47 -14.12 -0.01 0.83
N LYS A 48 -14.09 -0.55 -0.39
CA LYS A 48 -13.64 -1.93 -0.63
C LYS A 48 -12.29 -2.01 -1.34
N ILE A 49 -11.40 -2.84 -0.79
CA ILE A 49 -10.18 -3.34 -1.42
C ILE A 49 -10.53 -4.68 -2.08
N LYS A 50 -10.56 -4.69 -3.42
CA LYS A 50 -10.92 -5.87 -4.21
C LYS A 50 -9.75 -6.30 -5.08
N SER A 51 -9.28 -7.52 -4.88
CA SER A 51 -8.38 -8.19 -5.81
C SER A 51 -9.15 -8.67 -7.03
N ARG A 52 -8.51 -8.62 -8.20
CA ARG A 52 -9.04 -9.22 -9.44
C ARG A 52 -9.25 -10.73 -9.36
N ALA A 53 -8.62 -11.40 -8.39
CA ALA A 53 -8.85 -12.81 -8.08
C ALA A 53 -10.15 -13.08 -7.27
N GLY A 54 -10.97 -12.06 -7.04
CA GLY A 54 -12.28 -12.20 -6.38
C GLY A 54 -12.24 -12.07 -4.85
N LEU A 55 -11.08 -11.81 -4.25
CA LEU A 55 -10.97 -11.52 -2.82
C LEU A 55 -11.33 -10.06 -2.53
N GLU A 56 -12.27 -9.84 -1.62
CA GLU A 56 -12.71 -8.52 -1.17
C GLU A 56 -12.49 -8.34 0.33
N LYS A 57 -12.06 -7.14 0.73
CA LYS A 57 -12.03 -6.71 2.12
C LYS A 57 -12.28 -5.21 2.24
N SER A 58 -12.97 -4.77 3.29
CA SER A 58 -13.14 -3.34 3.54
C SER A 58 -11.80 -2.72 3.95
N ALA A 59 -11.53 -1.51 3.47
CA ALA A 59 -10.45 -0.68 3.99
C ALA A 59 -10.82 -0.24 5.42
N ASP A 60 -9.84 -0.22 6.33
CA ASP A 60 -10.04 0.25 7.70
C ASP A 60 -9.96 1.80 7.75
N LEU A 61 -9.23 2.42 6.82
CA LEU A 61 -9.11 3.88 6.67
C LEU A 61 -9.12 4.30 5.20
N LEU A 62 -9.92 5.31 4.88
CA LEU A 62 -9.88 6.05 3.62
C LEU A 62 -9.15 7.37 3.83
N VAL A 63 -8.22 7.70 2.93
CA VAL A 63 -7.29 8.81 3.10
C VAL A 63 -7.37 9.77 1.92
N GLN A 64 -7.55 11.05 2.22
CA GLN A 64 -7.45 12.17 1.27
C GLN A 64 -6.02 12.73 1.26
N PRO A 65 -5.60 13.46 0.21
CA PRO A 65 -4.25 14.02 0.11
C PRO A 65 -3.78 14.87 1.30
N ASP A 66 -4.69 15.55 2.00
CA ASP A 66 -4.43 16.44 3.13
C ASP A 66 -4.77 15.80 4.50
N THR A 67 -5.19 14.53 4.51
CA THR A 67 -5.54 13.83 5.75
C THR A 67 -4.35 13.74 6.69
N THR A 68 -4.59 14.12 7.95
CA THR A 68 -3.64 13.94 9.05
C THR A 68 -3.93 12.62 9.75
N LEU A 69 -2.92 11.75 9.83
CA LEU A 69 -2.98 10.43 10.44
C LEU A 69 -2.72 10.55 11.94
N ASP A 70 -3.78 10.46 12.77
CA ASP A 70 -3.63 10.45 14.22
C ASP A 70 -2.90 9.17 14.69
N LEU A 71 -1.71 9.34 15.28
CA LEU A 71 -0.87 8.26 15.82
C LEU A 71 -1.63 7.37 16.82
N LYS A 72 -2.62 7.91 17.54
CA LYS A 72 -3.43 7.15 18.51
C LYS A 72 -4.24 6.03 17.86
N LEU A 73 -4.66 6.20 16.60
CA LEU A 73 -5.38 5.17 15.84
C LEU A 73 -4.52 3.93 15.61
N PHE A 74 -3.20 4.11 15.58
CA PHE A 74 -2.23 3.05 15.32
C PHE A 74 -1.70 2.39 16.59
N HIS A 75 -2.21 2.77 17.77
CA HIS A 75 -1.83 2.12 19.01
C HIS A 75 -2.23 0.63 19.00
N ASN A 76 -1.33 -0.24 19.46
CA ASN A 76 -1.45 -1.70 19.42
C ASN A 76 -1.66 -2.30 18.02
N VAL A 77 -1.28 -1.59 16.95
CA VAL A 77 -1.27 -2.14 15.59
C VAL A 77 0.07 -2.81 15.32
N ASN A 78 0.03 -4.00 14.72
CA ASN A 78 1.24 -4.77 14.42
C ASN A 78 1.76 -4.56 12.99
N CYS A 79 0.91 -4.06 12.09
CA CYS A 79 1.26 -3.81 10.70
C CYS A 79 0.26 -2.86 10.04
N ILE A 80 0.75 -1.97 9.19
CA ILE A 80 -0.07 -1.10 8.35
C ILE A 80 0.18 -1.50 6.91
N LEU A 81 -0.91 -1.72 6.16
CA LEU A 81 -0.86 -2.08 4.76
C LEU A 81 -1.62 -1.02 3.97
N VAL A 82 -0.97 -0.47 2.94
CA VAL A 82 -1.52 0.60 2.11
C VAL A 82 -1.69 0.08 0.70
N ASP A 83 -2.92 0.07 0.17
CA ASP A 83 -3.17 -0.24 -1.24
C ASP A 83 -3.18 1.04 -2.08
N GLU A 84 -2.80 0.91 -3.35
CA GLU A 84 -2.80 1.99 -4.34
C GLU A 84 -2.10 3.28 -3.88
N ALA A 85 -0.97 3.10 -3.19
CA ALA A 85 -0.20 4.16 -2.55
C ALA A 85 0.26 5.28 -3.51
N GLN A 86 0.28 5.04 -4.83
CA GLN A 86 0.62 6.06 -5.81
C GLN A 86 -0.37 7.24 -5.86
N PHE A 87 -1.60 7.05 -5.35
CA PHE A 87 -2.61 8.10 -5.27
C PHE A 87 -2.61 8.87 -3.95
N LEU A 88 -1.70 8.55 -3.03
CA LEU A 88 -1.48 9.36 -1.83
C LEU A 88 -0.67 10.61 -2.18
N SER A 89 -0.63 11.57 -1.25
CA SER A 89 0.25 12.74 -1.33
C SER A 89 1.59 12.47 -0.67
N GLU A 90 2.60 13.30 -0.98
CA GLU A 90 3.87 13.29 -0.25
C GLU A 90 3.66 13.49 1.27
N TYR A 91 2.69 14.33 1.65
CA TYR A 91 2.34 14.61 3.04
C TYR A 91 1.93 13.35 3.81
N VAL A 92 1.06 12.52 3.23
CA VAL A 92 0.65 11.25 3.84
C VAL A 92 1.83 10.26 3.89
N ILE A 93 2.65 10.19 2.84
CA ILE A 93 3.82 9.30 2.82
C ILE A 93 4.82 9.64 3.93
N ASN A 94 5.05 10.92 4.19
CA ASN A 94 5.91 11.37 5.29
C ASN A 94 5.34 10.96 6.67
N GLN A 95 4.03 11.06 6.86
CA GLN A 95 3.37 10.60 8.09
C GLN A 95 3.48 9.06 8.26
N LEU A 96 3.38 8.28 7.19
CA LEU A 96 3.60 6.82 7.24
C LEU A 96 5.04 6.47 7.65
N ARG A 97 6.02 7.24 7.19
CA ARG A 97 7.41 7.11 7.63
C ARG A 97 7.55 7.46 9.12
N GLU A 98 6.92 8.53 9.56
CA GLU A 98 6.89 8.93 10.97
C GLU A 98 6.30 7.82 11.85
N ILE A 99 5.15 7.25 11.47
CA ILE A 99 4.54 6.11 12.15
C ILE A 99 5.52 4.93 12.25
N THR A 100 6.22 4.61 11.17
CA THR A 100 7.20 3.52 11.14
C THR A 100 8.30 3.73 12.17
N VAL A 101 8.80 4.97 12.29
CA VAL A 101 9.91 5.32 13.16
C VAL A 101 9.46 5.45 14.62
N ILE A 102 8.40 6.21 14.89
CA ILE A 102 7.95 6.56 16.24
C ILE A 102 7.25 5.36 16.91
N LEU A 103 6.35 4.69 16.19
CA LEU A 103 5.55 3.60 16.77
C LEU A 103 6.20 2.22 16.60
N HIS A 104 7.31 2.15 15.84
CA HIS A 104 7.99 0.89 15.51
C HIS A 104 7.05 -0.14 14.85
N ILE A 105 6.14 0.33 14.00
CA ILE A 105 5.18 -0.50 13.26
C ILE A 105 5.65 -0.63 11.80
N PRO A 106 5.76 -1.84 11.23
CA PRO A 106 6.08 -1.98 9.81
C PRO A 106 4.93 -1.46 8.94
N VAL A 107 5.28 -0.70 7.91
CA VAL A 107 4.34 -0.15 6.92
C VAL A 107 4.68 -0.71 5.55
N LEU A 108 3.72 -1.35 4.89
CA LEU A 108 3.90 -1.89 3.54
C LEU A 108 2.99 -1.13 2.57
N CYS A 109 3.59 -0.37 1.68
CA CYS A 109 2.90 0.38 0.63
C CYS A 109 2.94 -0.40 -0.68
N TYR A 110 1.77 -0.65 -1.26
CA TYR A 110 1.59 -1.28 -2.56
C TYR A 110 1.14 -0.24 -3.57
N GLY A 111 1.77 -0.17 -4.74
CA GLY A 111 1.37 0.82 -5.74
C GLY A 111 2.00 0.67 -7.13
N LEU A 112 1.71 1.61 -8.01
CA LEU A 112 2.37 1.76 -9.30
C LEU A 112 3.59 2.65 -9.15
N ARG A 113 4.71 2.32 -9.82
CA ARG A 113 5.88 3.20 -9.81
C ARG A 113 5.66 4.48 -10.64
N ALA A 114 5.13 4.32 -11.85
CA ALA A 114 4.99 5.37 -12.85
C ALA A 114 3.66 5.26 -13.58
N ASP A 115 3.22 6.38 -14.15
CA ASP A 115 2.06 6.48 -15.01
C ASP A 115 2.33 5.91 -16.42
N PHE A 116 1.31 5.95 -17.28
CA PHE A 116 1.41 5.47 -18.66
C PHE A 116 2.36 6.30 -19.55
N LYS A 117 2.75 7.51 -19.11
CA LYS A 117 3.74 8.37 -19.76
C LYS A 117 5.15 8.16 -19.18
N SER A 118 5.35 7.12 -18.38
CA SER A 118 6.61 6.81 -17.71
C SER A 118 7.09 7.91 -16.75
N ARG A 119 6.17 8.71 -16.20
CA ARG A 119 6.46 9.69 -15.14
C ARG A 119 6.12 9.08 -13.80
N LEU A 120 7.00 9.25 -12.81
CA LEU A 120 6.71 8.79 -11.45
C LEU A 120 5.49 9.51 -10.90
N PHE A 121 4.63 8.78 -10.19
CA PHE A 121 3.63 9.40 -9.33
C PHE A 121 4.32 10.10 -8.16
N GLU A 122 3.73 11.19 -7.66
CA GLU A 122 4.29 11.98 -6.57
C GLU A 122 4.59 11.13 -5.32
N ALA A 123 3.59 10.44 -4.77
CA ALA A 123 3.80 9.55 -3.63
C ALA A 123 4.77 8.40 -3.93
N SER A 124 4.79 7.89 -5.15
CA SER A 124 5.71 6.81 -5.51
C SER A 124 7.16 7.29 -5.60
N LYS A 125 7.37 8.50 -6.13
CA LYS A 125 8.67 9.16 -6.09
C LYS A 125 9.14 9.32 -4.64
N ARG A 126 8.26 9.81 -3.76
CA ARG A 126 8.60 9.94 -2.34
C ARG A 126 8.92 8.60 -1.68
N LEU A 127 8.12 7.58 -1.92
CA LEU A 127 8.36 6.23 -1.41
C LEU A 127 9.70 5.67 -1.90
N MET A 128 10.12 5.98 -3.13
CA MET A 128 11.44 5.60 -3.64
C MET A 128 12.59 6.30 -2.91
N GLU A 129 12.38 7.51 -2.41
CA GLU A 129 13.39 8.27 -1.66
C GLU A 129 13.55 7.76 -0.22
N ILE A 130 12.45 7.36 0.43
CA ILE A 130 12.44 7.12 1.89
C ILE A 130 12.14 5.68 2.32
N ALA A 131 11.75 4.78 1.43
CA ALA A 131 11.48 3.39 1.83
C ALA A 131 12.80 2.69 2.20
N ASP A 132 12.77 1.93 3.29
CA ASP A 132 13.93 1.12 3.71
C ASP A 132 14.09 -0.12 2.82
N THR A 133 13.04 -0.52 2.12
CA THR A 133 13.06 -1.67 1.20
C THR A 133 12.12 -1.43 0.03
N ILE A 134 12.64 -1.60 -1.19
CA ILE A 134 11.89 -1.42 -2.43
C ILE A 134 11.87 -2.77 -3.15
N GLU A 135 10.68 -3.27 -3.44
CA GLU A 135 10.46 -4.60 -4.03
C GLU A 135 9.56 -4.49 -5.26
N GLU A 136 9.98 -5.13 -6.34
CA GLU A 136 9.16 -5.25 -7.55
C GLU A 136 8.33 -6.54 -7.52
N ILE A 137 7.01 -6.39 -7.55
CA ILE A 137 6.07 -7.49 -7.74
C ILE A 137 5.92 -7.73 -9.23
N LYS A 138 6.61 -8.78 -9.70
CA LYS A 138 6.68 -9.16 -11.11
C LYS A 138 5.35 -9.75 -11.59
N CYS A 139 5.00 -9.46 -12.83
CA CYS A 139 3.86 -10.05 -13.51
C CYS A 139 4.30 -10.67 -14.83
N THR A 140 3.54 -11.65 -15.32
CA THR A 140 3.75 -12.21 -16.65
C THR A 140 2.95 -11.39 -17.65
N CYS A 141 3.59 -10.97 -18.75
CA CYS A 141 2.88 -10.25 -19.81
C CYS A 141 1.83 -11.15 -20.47
N ASN A 142 0.58 -10.71 -20.49
CA ASN A 142 -0.54 -11.43 -21.11
C ASN A 142 -0.36 -11.67 -22.62
N PHE A 143 0.46 -10.88 -23.31
CA PHE A 143 0.63 -10.96 -24.77
C PHE A 143 1.84 -11.80 -25.20
N CYS A 144 2.93 -11.79 -24.45
CA CYS A 144 4.19 -12.38 -24.91
C CYS A 144 4.79 -13.41 -23.95
N ASN A 145 4.14 -13.72 -22.83
CA ASN A 145 4.61 -14.65 -21.78
C ASN A 145 6.01 -14.33 -21.20
N LYS A 146 6.58 -13.16 -21.52
CA LYS A 146 7.83 -12.66 -20.93
C LYS A 146 7.53 -11.90 -19.64
N LYS A 147 8.55 -11.80 -18.79
CA LYS A 147 8.52 -11.03 -17.55
C LYS A 147 8.27 -9.55 -17.88
N SER A 148 7.29 -8.95 -17.19
CA SER A 148 7.07 -7.50 -17.15
C SER A 148 7.68 -6.88 -15.91
#